data_AF-A0A956XQX4-F1
#
_entry.id   AF-A0A956XQX4-F1
#
_cell.length_a   1.000
_cell.length_b   1.000
_cell.length_c   1.000
_cell.angle_alpha   90.00
_cell.angle_beta   90.00
_cell.angle_gamma   90.00
#
_symmetry.space_group_name_H-M   'P 1'
#
loop_
_entity.id
_entity.type
_entity.pdbx_description
1 polymer ?
#
loop_
_entity_poly.entity_id
_entity_poly.type
_entity_poly.pdbx_seq_one_letter_code
_entity_poly.pdbx_strand_id
1 'polypeptide(L)'
;IGLLLAMGRFNPAYWLLAELPGFNLFRVPARWMALYSLGMAMLAGLGLQAMLHGHRPRPMVLSLMLLAITGLMLLARFFTSAGIDAADMVGPTIPTSATMLGWVMALAGLIAVIYLAIRVQRYKWAPVLIMSIITIELLAAGRMMPYHDLAPRDVYLSPSFTTLQMGVYQEDPIVPARILPVSLLNFDPGNRDALAQRYANWDMDEQAIFTAFVALKKQEMLFPNLPLTWGIPSVDGFGGGVLPTRAYTFFSQLLLPTDATEDAVDGRLSERLAEETCRRLCIPDTRYLAMADVGYLIADKTFDLPFDGIFYDTSLSQPWHAMTMQVDPAFQATQINLLVEADAEIPDSSLDVIGPDSTVTIALANNNRDDFDTFSVIEVTLPKPTTITQLAIEDTADTPMLYAVTLVDTRTGDFWQVPLDGWLRVLSSDIKIYARPNPLGRAYIVPNARIVPDTTEGDIAAIEQMRQTSFDPAQTVILHTDDMPDVQALGTGTATITHYENTRVEITAKSDDGGYLVLSDAYFPGWQATIDAEAVPIIRANSMFKAIMLPPGEHDVVFEFVPSWLWALPFGAICWVISLLLALIFLWTSANPVEPASGSVNTR
;
A
#
# COMPACT_ATOMS: atom_id res chain seq x y z
N ILE A 1 -18.63 23.78 -16.33
CA ILE A 1 -18.90 23.23 -14.98
C ILE A 1 -17.92 22.11 -14.65
N GLY A 2 -17.90 20.98 -15.37
CA GLY A 2 -16.98 19.86 -15.10
C GLY A 2 -15.50 20.28 -14.96
N LEU A 3 -14.94 21.00 -15.94
CA LEU A 3 -13.57 21.54 -15.87
C LEU A 3 -13.33 22.45 -14.65
N LEU A 4 -14.27 23.36 -14.36
CA LEU A 4 -14.16 24.28 -13.22
C LEU A 4 -14.17 23.54 -11.89
N LEU A 5 -14.99 22.50 -11.74
CA LEU A 5 -15.01 21.66 -10.54
C LEU A 5 -13.77 20.75 -10.46
N ALA A 6 -13.25 20.31 -11.60
CA ALA A 6 -12.04 19.48 -11.67
C ALA A 6 -10.77 20.20 -11.20
N MET A 7 -10.75 21.53 -11.25
CA MET A 7 -9.67 22.36 -10.70
C MET A 7 -9.57 22.32 -9.17
N GLY A 8 -10.58 21.79 -8.46
CA GLY A 8 -10.52 21.55 -7.00
C GLY A 8 -10.12 22.79 -6.21
N ARG A 9 -9.04 22.68 -5.41
CA ARG A 9 -8.50 23.77 -4.58
C ARG A 9 -8.17 25.06 -5.36
N PHE A 10 -7.90 24.97 -6.66
CA PHE A 10 -7.61 26.12 -7.53
C PHE A 10 -8.87 26.83 -8.03
N ASN A 11 -10.06 26.34 -7.68
CA ASN A 11 -11.33 27.01 -7.90
C ASN A 11 -11.87 27.56 -6.56
N PRO A 12 -11.93 28.89 -6.36
CA PRO A 12 -12.43 29.49 -5.12
C PRO A 12 -13.84 29.05 -4.73
N ALA A 13 -14.71 28.75 -5.71
CA ALA A 13 -16.06 28.27 -5.44
C ALA A 13 -16.08 26.82 -4.91
N TYR A 14 -15.04 26.03 -5.19
CA TYR A 14 -14.94 24.66 -4.72
C TYR A 14 -14.77 24.58 -3.21
N TRP A 15 -14.14 25.58 -2.57
CA TRP A 15 -14.02 25.66 -1.12
C TRP A 15 -15.39 25.71 -0.44
N LEU A 16 -16.32 26.52 -0.98
CA LEU A 16 -17.68 26.60 -0.47
C LEU A 16 -18.46 25.29 -0.71
N LEU A 17 -18.27 24.66 -1.86
CA LEU A 17 -18.94 23.40 -2.20
C LEU A 17 -18.40 22.23 -1.39
N ALA A 18 -17.10 22.21 -1.08
CA ALA A 18 -16.45 21.15 -0.31
C ALA A 18 -16.96 21.04 1.12
N GLU A 19 -17.56 22.11 1.66
CA GLU A 19 -18.20 22.11 2.98
C GLU A 19 -19.66 21.61 2.93
N LEU A 20 -20.25 21.47 1.75
CA LEU A 20 -21.64 21.01 1.64
C LEU A 20 -21.73 19.50 1.95
N PRO A 21 -22.67 19.09 2.82
CA PRO A 21 -22.92 17.68 3.11
C PRO A 21 -23.18 16.89 1.83
N GLY A 22 -22.46 15.78 1.63
CA GLY A 22 -22.56 14.94 0.44
C GLY A 22 -21.62 15.35 -0.70
N PHE A 23 -21.40 16.66 -0.91
CA PHE A 23 -20.36 17.11 -1.85
C PHE A 23 -18.96 16.89 -1.26
N ASN A 24 -18.82 17.02 0.06
CA ASN A 24 -17.62 16.70 0.83
C ASN A 24 -17.15 15.23 0.70
N LEU A 25 -17.99 14.33 0.17
CA LEU A 25 -17.62 12.95 -0.15
C LEU A 25 -16.77 12.85 -1.45
N PHE A 26 -16.80 13.86 -2.32
CA PHE A 26 -16.01 13.92 -3.55
C PHE A 26 -14.59 14.42 -3.27
N ARG A 27 -13.76 13.55 -2.71
CA ARG A 27 -12.36 13.87 -2.30
C ARG A 27 -11.37 14.05 -3.46
N VAL A 28 -11.76 13.68 -4.68
CA VAL A 28 -10.89 13.73 -5.86
C VAL A 28 -11.53 14.66 -6.90
N PRO A 29 -11.17 15.96 -6.91
CA PRO A 29 -11.74 16.93 -7.84
C PRO A 29 -11.66 16.47 -9.30
N ALA A 30 -10.57 15.80 -9.69
CA ALA A 30 -10.39 15.26 -11.04
C ALA A 30 -11.54 14.34 -11.50
N ARG A 31 -12.31 13.71 -10.61
CA ARG A 31 -13.49 12.92 -10.99
C ARG A 31 -14.59 13.75 -11.66
N TRP A 32 -14.62 15.07 -11.44
CA TRP A 32 -15.51 15.99 -12.17
C TRP A 32 -15.18 16.09 -13.67
N MET A 33 -14.03 15.58 -14.09
CA MET A 33 -13.74 15.37 -15.52
C MET A 33 -14.78 14.45 -16.18
N ALA A 34 -15.42 13.54 -15.44
CA ALA A 34 -16.53 12.74 -15.98
C ALA A 34 -17.67 13.62 -16.53
N LEU A 35 -18.02 14.70 -15.82
CA LEU A 35 -19.05 15.65 -16.27
C LEU A 35 -18.58 16.44 -17.50
N TYR A 36 -17.30 16.79 -17.56
CA TYR A 36 -16.71 17.41 -18.74
C TYR A 36 -16.74 16.46 -19.95
N SER A 37 -16.28 15.22 -19.78
CA SER A 37 -16.27 14.20 -20.81
C SER A 37 -17.68 13.91 -21.34
N LEU A 38 -18.67 13.81 -20.44
CA LEU A 38 -20.09 13.65 -20.83
C LEU A 38 -20.57 14.84 -21.68
N GLY A 39 -20.32 16.07 -21.22
CA GLY A 39 -20.71 17.27 -21.96
C GLY A 39 -20.05 17.35 -23.34
N MET A 40 -18.76 17.03 -23.43
CA MET A 40 -18.03 16.98 -24.69
C MET A 40 -18.54 15.89 -25.63
N ALA A 41 -18.87 14.70 -25.10
CA ALA A 41 -19.46 13.63 -25.89
C ALA A 41 -20.83 14.02 -26.45
N MET A 42 -21.67 14.67 -25.63
CA MET A 42 -22.97 15.20 -26.08
C MET A 42 -22.80 16.26 -27.18
N LEU A 43 -21.87 17.21 -27.01
CA LEU A 43 -21.57 18.23 -28.02
C LEU A 43 -21.04 17.62 -29.32
N ALA A 44 -20.17 16.60 -29.23
CA ALA A 44 -19.68 15.86 -30.38
C ALA A 44 -20.84 15.16 -31.12
N GLY A 45 -21.74 14.51 -30.38
CA GLY A 45 -22.95 13.88 -30.94
C GLY A 45 -23.88 14.89 -31.62
N LEU A 46 -24.13 16.03 -30.99
CA LEU A 46 -24.92 17.13 -31.58
C LEU A 46 -24.25 17.70 -32.84
N GLY A 47 -22.92 17.85 -32.84
CA GLY A 47 -22.15 18.27 -34.02
C GLY A 47 -22.29 17.29 -35.18
N LEU A 48 -22.15 15.99 -34.90
CA LEU A 48 -22.35 14.92 -35.88
C LEU A 48 -23.79 14.89 -36.41
N GLN A 49 -24.78 15.02 -35.53
CA GLN A 49 -26.20 15.11 -35.90
C GLN A 49 -26.44 16.33 -36.80
N ALA A 50 -25.90 17.49 -36.47
CA ALA A 50 -26.02 18.70 -37.28
C ALA A 50 -25.45 18.49 -38.70
N MET A 51 -24.30 17.83 -38.81
CA MET A 51 -23.69 17.46 -40.10
C MET A 51 -24.54 16.47 -40.90
N LEU A 52 -25.14 15.46 -40.25
CA LEU A 52 -26.07 14.52 -40.88
C LEU A 52 -27.31 15.22 -41.45
N HIS A 53 -27.79 16.26 -40.75
CA HIS A 53 -28.90 17.09 -41.21
C HIS A 53 -28.47 18.18 -42.21
N GLY A 54 -27.20 18.19 -42.66
CA GLY A 54 -26.70 19.09 -43.70
C GLY A 54 -26.32 20.50 -43.24
N HIS A 55 -26.27 20.75 -41.94
CA HIS A 55 -25.80 22.03 -41.40
C HIS A 55 -24.30 22.20 -41.62
N ARG A 56 -23.89 23.41 -42.01
CA ARG A 56 -22.49 23.72 -42.30
C ARG A 56 -21.83 24.44 -41.12
N PRO A 57 -20.64 24.02 -40.68
CA PRO A 57 -19.87 24.82 -39.73
C PRO A 57 -19.47 26.15 -40.39
N ARG A 58 -19.61 27.26 -39.66
CA ARG A 58 -19.15 28.56 -40.15
C ARG A 58 -17.62 28.56 -40.23
N PRO A 59 -16.99 29.09 -41.30
CA PRO A 59 -15.54 29.08 -41.44
C PRO A 59 -14.81 29.77 -40.28
N MET A 60 -15.42 30.82 -39.71
CA MET A 60 -14.94 31.49 -38.50
C MET A 60 -14.86 30.55 -37.28
N VAL A 61 -15.82 29.64 -37.11
CA VAL A 61 -15.84 28.66 -36.00
C VAL A 61 -14.71 27.64 -36.19
N LEU A 62 -14.43 27.23 -37.43
CA LEU A 62 -13.33 26.34 -37.75
C LEU A 62 -11.96 26.98 -37.45
N SER A 63 -11.79 28.25 -37.83
CA SER A 63 -10.58 29.03 -37.54
C SER A 63 -10.38 29.26 -36.04
N LEU A 64 -11.46 29.54 -35.30
CA LEU A 64 -11.42 29.69 -33.84
C LEU A 64 -11.10 28.37 -33.13
N MET A 65 -11.62 27.23 -33.60
CA MET A 65 -11.27 25.90 -33.08
C MET A 65 -9.80 25.57 -33.31
N LEU A 66 -9.28 25.81 -34.51
CA LEU A 66 -7.86 25.62 -34.83
C LEU A 66 -6.98 26.51 -33.94
N LEU A 67 -7.32 27.79 -33.79
CA LEU A 67 -6.61 28.72 -32.91
C LEU A 67 -6.63 28.27 -31.45
N ALA A 68 -7.77 27.78 -30.96
CA ALA A 68 -7.91 27.28 -29.59
C ALA A 68 -7.08 26.02 -29.35
N ILE A 69 -7.09 25.05 -30.28
CA ILE A 69 -6.27 23.84 -30.20
C ILE A 69 -4.78 24.21 -30.23
N THR A 70 -4.36 25.06 -31.16
CA THR A 70 -2.96 25.53 -31.23
C THR A 70 -2.55 26.28 -29.96
N GLY A 71 -3.43 27.14 -29.43
CA GLY A 71 -3.21 27.84 -28.16
C GLY A 71 -3.05 26.88 -26.98
N LEU A 72 -3.91 25.85 -26.89
CA LEU A 72 -3.83 24.83 -25.84
C LEU A 72 -2.55 24.00 -25.93
N MET A 73 -2.12 23.62 -27.14
CA MET A 73 -0.87 22.90 -27.37
C MET A 73 0.37 23.72 -27.02
N LEU A 74 0.37 25.02 -27.35
CA LEU A 74 1.44 25.94 -26.97
C LEU A 74 1.49 26.16 -25.46
N LEU A 75 0.33 26.26 -24.81
CA LEU A 75 0.21 26.38 -23.36
C LEU A 75 0.76 25.12 -22.66
N ALA A 76 0.37 23.93 -23.12
CA ALA A 76 0.89 22.66 -22.61
C ALA A 76 2.42 22.58 -22.74
N ARG A 77 2.96 22.98 -23.90
CA ARG A 77 4.41 23.02 -24.14
C ARG A 77 5.14 24.02 -23.23
N PHE A 78 4.54 25.18 -22.98
CA PHE A 78 5.07 26.18 -22.06
C PHE A 78 5.22 25.61 -20.65
N PHE A 79 4.19 24.94 -20.12
CA PHE A 79 4.24 24.29 -18.81
C PHE A 79 5.29 23.18 -18.72
N THR A 80 5.48 22.38 -19.78
CA THR A 80 6.56 21.37 -19.81
C THR A 80 7.97 21.97 -19.91
N SER A 81 8.12 23.15 -20.52
CA SER A 81 9.42 23.83 -20.62
C SER A 81 9.77 24.71 -19.42
N ALA A 82 8.78 25.02 -18.57
CA ALA A 82 8.91 25.93 -17.44
C ALA A 82 9.44 25.24 -16.15
N GLY A 83 10.01 24.03 -16.26
CA GLY A 83 10.69 23.36 -15.15
C GLY A 83 9.76 22.64 -14.17
N ILE A 84 8.55 22.25 -14.59
CA ILE A 84 7.82 21.20 -13.86
C ILE A 84 8.52 19.90 -14.25
N ASP A 85 9.41 19.42 -13.37
CA ASP A 85 10.13 18.18 -13.60
C ASP A 85 9.11 17.04 -13.75
N ALA A 86 9.09 16.43 -14.93
CA ALA A 86 8.18 15.32 -15.23
C ALA A 86 8.43 14.11 -14.31
N ALA A 87 9.59 14.06 -13.65
CA ALA A 87 9.95 13.08 -12.64
C ALA A 87 9.13 13.21 -11.35
N ASP A 88 8.65 14.42 -11.01
CA ASP A 88 7.88 14.68 -9.79
C ASP A 88 6.36 14.49 -9.98
N MET A 89 5.91 14.29 -11.23
CA MET A 89 4.51 14.04 -11.54
C MET A 89 4.20 12.54 -11.51
N VAL A 90 3.69 12.04 -10.38
CA VAL A 90 3.02 10.73 -10.32
C VAL A 90 1.67 10.87 -11.07
N GLY A 91 1.70 10.65 -12.38
CA GLY A 91 0.61 10.98 -13.30
C GLY A 91 1.00 10.84 -14.77
N PRO A 92 0.12 11.19 -15.73
CA PRO A 92 0.22 10.76 -17.12
C PRO A 92 1.58 11.13 -17.72
N THR A 93 2.30 10.11 -18.18
CA THR A 93 3.56 10.24 -18.91
C THR A 93 3.37 11.18 -20.09
N ILE A 94 4.39 12.01 -20.39
CA ILE A 94 4.41 12.83 -21.59
C ILE A 94 4.07 11.93 -22.80
N PRO A 95 3.13 12.34 -23.69
CA PRO A 95 2.73 11.48 -24.79
C PRO A 95 3.94 11.14 -25.67
N THR A 96 4.04 9.86 -26.05
CA THR A 96 5.15 9.40 -26.90
C THR A 96 5.14 10.10 -28.26
N SER A 97 6.28 10.09 -28.97
CA SER A 97 6.36 10.62 -30.34
C SER A 97 5.36 9.95 -31.28
N ALA A 98 5.08 8.66 -31.08
CA ALA A 98 4.07 7.92 -31.81
C ALA A 98 2.65 8.42 -31.50
N THR A 99 2.32 8.65 -30.23
CA THR A 99 1.03 9.22 -29.81
C THR A 99 0.83 10.62 -30.40
N MET A 100 1.85 11.48 -30.33
CA MET A 100 1.82 12.82 -30.92
C MET A 100 1.62 12.80 -32.43
N LEU A 101 2.34 11.91 -33.14
CA LEU A 101 2.17 11.72 -34.58
C LEU A 101 0.76 11.23 -34.92
N GLY A 102 0.21 10.29 -34.12
CA GLY A 102 -1.16 9.80 -34.24
C GLY A 102 -2.20 10.92 -34.15
N TRP A 103 -2.09 11.78 -33.12
CA TRP A 103 -2.98 12.94 -32.95
C TRP A 103 -2.90 13.92 -34.11
N VAL A 104 -1.69 14.22 -34.60
CA VAL A 104 -1.50 15.12 -35.76
C VAL A 104 -2.13 14.54 -37.02
N MET A 105 -1.91 13.24 -37.29
CA MET A 105 -2.49 12.54 -38.43
C MET A 105 -4.01 12.50 -38.38
N ALA A 106 -4.58 12.21 -37.20
CA ALA A 106 -6.02 12.18 -36.98
C ALA A 106 -6.66 13.56 -37.16
N LEU A 107 -6.04 14.61 -36.61
CA LEU A 107 -6.50 15.99 -36.77
C LEU A 107 -6.41 16.45 -38.24
N ALA A 108 -5.31 16.15 -38.92
CA ALA A 108 -5.14 16.47 -40.34
C ALA A 108 -6.18 15.74 -41.21
N GLY A 109 -6.44 14.46 -40.92
CA GLY A 109 -7.47 13.66 -41.57
C GLY A 109 -8.87 14.26 -41.35
N LEU A 110 -9.22 14.62 -40.12
CA LEU A 110 -10.48 15.26 -39.78
C LEU A 110 -10.67 16.58 -40.55
N ILE A 111 -9.65 17.44 -40.56
CA ILE A 111 -9.67 18.71 -41.30
C ILE A 111 -9.85 18.47 -42.79
N ALA A 112 -9.13 17.50 -43.37
CA ALA A 112 -9.24 17.16 -44.78
C ALA A 112 -10.64 16.66 -45.16
N VAL A 113 -11.25 15.81 -44.32
CA VAL A 113 -12.61 15.31 -44.54
C VAL A 113 -13.65 16.43 -44.46
N ILE A 114 -13.54 17.30 -43.46
CA ILE A 114 -14.43 18.46 -43.32
C ILE A 114 -14.26 19.42 -44.51
N TYR A 115 -13.02 19.73 -44.89
CA TYR A 115 -12.72 20.60 -46.03
C TYR A 115 -13.28 20.02 -47.34
N LEU A 116 -13.08 18.72 -47.58
CA LEU A 116 -13.60 18.04 -48.77
C LEU A 116 -15.13 17.98 -48.79
N ALA A 117 -15.75 17.72 -47.65
CA ALA A 117 -17.21 17.76 -47.50
C ALA A 117 -17.76 19.16 -47.83
N ILE A 118 -17.05 20.21 -47.40
CA ILE A 118 -17.38 21.60 -47.73
C ILE A 118 -17.25 21.87 -49.23
N ARG A 119 -16.14 21.44 -49.85
CA ARG A 119 -15.83 21.64 -51.27
C ARG A 119 -16.78 20.90 -52.21
N VAL A 120 -17.12 19.65 -51.92
CA VAL A 120 -17.88 18.76 -52.81
C VAL A 120 -19.40 18.93 -52.64
N GLN A 121 -19.85 19.66 -51.62
CA GLN A 121 -21.26 19.88 -51.26
C GLN A 121 -22.11 18.62 -51.03
N ARG A 122 -21.50 17.44 -50.98
CA ARG A 122 -22.15 16.15 -50.65
C ARG A 122 -21.72 15.75 -49.25
N TYR A 123 -22.53 16.04 -48.23
CA TYR A 123 -22.14 15.84 -46.83
C TYR A 123 -22.52 14.48 -46.25
N LYS A 124 -23.37 13.69 -46.92
CA LYS A 124 -23.90 12.44 -46.37
C LYS A 124 -22.84 11.37 -46.06
N TRP A 125 -21.69 11.39 -46.75
CA TRP A 125 -20.59 10.44 -46.52
C TRP A 125 -19.63 10.89 -45.40
N ALA A 126 -19.55 12.19 -45.12
CA ALA A 126 -18.53 12.75 -44.24
C ALA A 126 -18.72 12.32 -42.76
N PRO A 127 -19.92 12.31 -42.17
CA PRO A 127 -20.16 11.76 -40.82
C PRO A 127 -19.70 10.31 -40.67
N VAL A 128 -19.98 9.46 -41.66
CA VAL A 128 -19.57 8.05 -41.64
C VAL A 128 -18.06 7.94 -41.65
N LEU A 129 -17.38 8.68 -42.52
CA LEU A 129 -15.91 8.64 -42.59
C LEU A 129 -15.25 9.22 -41.34
N ILE A 130 -15.78 10.31 -40.78
CA ILE A 130 -15.32 10.89 -39.52
C ILE A 130 -15.45 9.88 -38.38
N MET A 131 -16.60 9.22 -38.26
CA MET A 131 -16.81 8.17 -37.25
C MET A 131 -15.85 7.01 -37.44
N SER A 132 -15.62 6.55 -38.66
CA SER A 132 -14.66 5.48 -38.94
C SER A 132 -13.23 5.88 -38.56
N ILE A 133 -12.79 7.10 -38.92
CA ILE A 133 -11.46 7.61 -38.56
C ILE A 133 -11.31 7.70 -37.04
N ILE A 134 -12.28 8.27 -36.34
CA ILE A 134 -12.25 8.39 -34.87
C ILE A 134 -12.25 6.99 -34.23
N THR A 135 -13.05 6.04 -34.73
CA THR A 135 -13.08 4.68 -34.19
C THR A 135 -11.75 3.97 -34.37
N ILE A 136 -11.13 4.09 -35.54
CA ILE A 136 -9.81 3.50 -35.83
C ILE A 136 -8.74 4.15 -34.96
N GLU A 137 -8.76 5.48 -34.82
CA GLU A 137 -7.82 6.21 -33.97
C GLU A 137 -7.97 5.80 -32.51
N LEU A 138 -9.19 5.79 -31.96
CA LEU A 138 -9.45 5.37 -30.59
C LEU A 138 -9.06 3.90 -30.35
N LEU A 139 -9.27 3.02 -31.32
CA LEU A 139 -8.82 1.62 -31.24
C LEU A 139 -7.30 1.52 -31.22
N ALA A 140 -6.60 2.31 -32.05
CA ALA A 140 -5.14 2.34 -32.10
C ALA A 140 -4.54 2.94 -30.82
N ALA A 141 -5.05 4.10 -30.38
CA ALA A 141 -4.66 4.76 -29.14
C ALA A 141 -4.96 3.88 -27.92
N GLY A 142 -6.12 3.19 -27.94
CA GLY A 142 -6.54 2.15 -26.99
C GLY A 142 -5.44 1.14 -26.70
N ARG A 143 -4.89 0.56 -27.77
CA ARG A 143 -3.85 -0.48 -27.71
C ARG A 143 -2.50 0.00 -27.19
N MET A 144 -2.23 1.31 -27.20
CA MET A 144 -0.99 1.89 -26.70
C MET A 144 -1.09 2.35 -25.25
N MET A 145 -2.28 2.26 -24.63
CA MET A 145 -2.45 2.67 -23.24
C MET A 145 -1.96 1.58 -22.28
N PRO A 146 -1.34 1.94 -21.14
CA PRO A 146 -0.77 0.97 -20.20
C PRO A 146 -1.74 -0.10 -19.67
N TYR A 147 -3.06 0.15 -19.71
CA TYR A 147 -4.05 -0.85 -19.29
C TYR A 147 -4.24 -1.99 -20.30
N HIS A 148 -3.66 -1.91 -21.50
CA HIS A 148 -3.54 -3.06 -22.40
C HIS A 148 -2.39 -3.99 -22.00
N ASP A 149 -1.41 -3.49 -21.25
CA ASP A 149 -0.31 -4.26 -20.67
C ASP A 149 -0.71 -4.77 -19.28
N LEU A 150 -1.77 -5.59 -19.26
CA LEU A 150 -2.28 -6.16 -18.01
C LEU A 150 -1.27 -7.11 -17.40
N ALA A 151 -1.17 -7.07 -16.07
CA ALA A 151 -0.51 -8.14 -15.33
C ALA A 151 -1.16 -9.49 -15.70
N PRO A 152 -0.37 -10.54 -15.99
CA PRO A 152 -0.91 -11.86 -16.26
C PRO A 152 -1.86 -12.31 -15.16
N ARG A 153 -2.94 -13.02 -15.53
CA ARG A 153 -3.95 -13.49 -14.56
C ARG A 153 -3.34 -14.35 -13.45
N ASP A 154 -2.30 -15.10 -13.79
CA ASP A 154 -1.57 -15.97 -12.87
C ASP A 154 -0.94 -15.21 -11.70
N VAL A 155 -0.69 -13.90 -11.85
CA VAL A 155 -0.21 -13.04 -10.76
C VAL A 155 -1.14 -13.10 -9.54
N TYR A 156 -2.45 -13.23 -9.78
CA TYR A 156 -3.47 -13.26 -8.73
C TYR A 156 -3.93 -14.69 -8.38
N LEU A 157 -3.80 -15.63 -9.31
CA LEU A 157 -4.34 -16.99 -9.16
C LEU A 157 -3.31 -18.02 -8.69
N SER A 158 -2.03 -17.78 -8.96
CA SER A 158 -0.95 -18.71 -8.72
C SER A 158 -0.03 -18.12 -7.65
N PRO A 159 -0.29 -18.38 -6.35
CA PRO A 159 0.53 -17.83 -5.28
C PRO A 159 1.99 -18.28 -5.42
N SER A 160 2.91 -17.36 -5.09
CA SER A 160 4.35 -17.65 -5.08
C SER A 160 4.70 -18.66 -3.99
N PHE A 161 5.92 -19.20 -4.04
CA PHE A 161 6.43 -20.07 -3.00
C PHE A 161 6.37 -19.39 -1.62
N THR A 162 6.81 -18.13 -1.53
CA THR A 162 6.72 -17.30 -0.32
C THR A 162 5.30 -17.24 0.24
N THR A 163 4.31 -16.99 -0.62
CA THR A 163 2.89 -16.91 -0.22
C THR A 163 2.41 -18.22 0.40
N LEU A 164 2.78 -19.35 -0.19
CA LEU A 164 2.45 -20.67 0.34
C LEU A 164 3.12 -20.92 1.70
N GLN A 165 4.37 -20.46 1.87
CA GLN A 165 5.08 -20.58 3.14
C GLN A 165 4.46 -19.71 4.24
N MET A 166 3.95 -18.52 3.91
CA MET A 166 3.26 -17.67 4.89
C MET A 166 2.05 -18.36 5.52
N GLY A 167 1.30 -19.17 4.76
CA GLY A 167 0.20 -19.97 5.32
C GLY A 167 0.67 -21.07 6.28
N VAL A 168 1.93 -21.50 6.19
CA VAL A 168 2.52 -22.52 7.08
C VAL A 168 3.11 -21.89 8.34
N TYR A 169 3.72 -20.71 8.23
CA TYR A 169 4.42 -20.07 9.35
C TYR A 169 3.50 -19.43 10.39
N GLN A 170 2.22 -19.24 10.08
CA GLN A 170 1.25 -18.61 10.98
C GLN A 170 0.97 -19.48 12.21
N GLU A 171 1.44 -19.03 13.37
CA GLU A 171 1.33 -19.75 14.66
C GLU A 171 -0.10 -19.84 15.19
N ASP A 172 -0.89 -18.77 15.00
CA ASP A 172 -2.32 -18.72 15.34
C ASP A 172 -3.17 -18.88 14.06
N PRO A 173 -3.85 -20.02 13.87
CA PRO A 173 -4.69 -20.24 12.69
C PRO A 173 -5.97 -19.40 12.69
N ILE A 174 -6.37 -18.84 13.85
CA ILE A 174 -7.57 -18.00 13.96
C ILE A 174 -7.23 -16.58 13.51
N VAL A 175 -6.13 -16.01 14.03
CA VAL A 175 -5.69 -14.65 13.69
C VAL A 175 -4.19 -14.61 13.42
N PRO A 176 -3.79 -14.75 12.15
CA PRO A 176 -2.39 -14.69 11.82
C PRO A 176 -1.82 -13.27 11.99
N ALA A 177 -0.59 -13.21 12.49
CA ALA A 177 0.15 -11.96 12.61
C ALA A 177 0.36 -11.31 11.23
N ARG A 178 0.43 -9.98 11.21
CA ARG A 178 0.61 -9.21 9.99
C ARG A 178 2.03 -9.34 9.46
N ILE A 179 2.11 -9.24 8.14
CA ILE A 179 3.37 -9.03 7.43
C ILE A 179 3.61 -7.54 7.20
N LEU A 180 4.88 -7.17 7.13
CA LEU A 180 5.34 -5.90 6.59
C LEU A 180 6.39 -6.16 5.50
N PRO A 181 6.03 -6.01 4.22
CA PRO A 181 7.03 -6.06 3.15
C PRO A 181 7.85 -4.78 3.14
N VAL A 182 9.17 -4.93 2.94
CA VAL A 182 10.15 -3.84 2.86
C VAL A 182 11.11 -4.16 1.72
N SER A 183 10.81 -3.64 0.53
CA SER A 183 11.68 -3.81 -0.64
C SER A 183 11.27 -2.88 -1.78
N LEU A 184 12.21 -2.67 -2.72
CA LEU A 184 11.91 -2.16 -4.06
C LEU A 184 11.82 -3.33 -5.06
N LEU A 185 11.23 -3.09 -6.23
CA LEU A 185 11.15 -4.12 -7.29
C LEU A 185 12.47 -4.38 -8.05
N ASN A 186 13.62 -4.11 -7.43
CA ASN A 186 14.94 -4.12 -8.09
C ASN A 186 15.72 -5.44 -7.91
N PHE A 187 15.41 -6.27 -6.93
CA PHE A 187 16.11 -7.56 -6.73
C PHE A 187 15.81 -8.55 -7.85
N ASP A 188 16.72 -9.47 -8.15
CA ASP A 188 16.49 -10.53 -9.14
C ASP A 188 16.25 -11.89 -8.47
N PRO A 189 15.37 -12.74 -9.04
CA PRO A 189 15.24 -14.13 -8.60
C PRO A 189 16.58 -14.87 -8.72
N GLY A 190 16.94 -15.68 -7.73
CA GLY A 190 18.18 -16.45 -7.70
C GLY A 190 18.29 -17.47 -8.85
N ASN A 191 17.17 -17.85 -9.46
CA ASN A 191 17.11 -18.73 -10.63
C ASN A 191 16.79 -17.98 -11.94
N ARG A 192 17.07 -16.67 -12.02
CA ARG A 192 16.75 -15.80 -13.17
C ARG A 192 17.15 -16.40 -14.50
N ASP A 193 18.36 -16.95 -14.64
CA ASP A 193 18.83 -17.52 -15.91
C ASP A 193 18.00 -18.75 -16.34
N ALA A 194 17.65 -19.62 -15.40
CA ALA A 194 16.81 -20.78 -15.67
C ALA A 194 15.37 -20.36 -16.02
N LEU A 195 14.84 -19.33 -15.35
CA LEU A 195 13.54 -18.75 -15.68
C LEU A 195 13.55 -18.08 -17.05
N ALA A 196 14.58 -17.31 -17.38
CA ALA A 196 14.73 -16.65 -18.67
C ALA A 196 14.81 -17.68 -19.81
N GLN A 197 15.58 -18.76 -19.63
CA GLN A 197 15.62 -19.87 -20.58
C GLN A 197 14.26 -20.57 -20.73
N ARG A 198 13.54 -20.78 -19.62
CA ARG A 198 12.19 -21.37 -19.65
C ARG A 198 11.22 -20.49 -20.43
N TYR A 199 11.22 -19.18 -20.18
CA TYR A 199 10.36 -18.24 -20.88
C TYR A 199 10.72 -18.10 -22.37
N ALA A 200 12.02 -18.10 -22.69
CA ALA A 200 12.49 -18.13 -24.08
C ALA A 200 12.03 -19.41 -24.81
N ASN A 201 12.04 -20.57 -24.13
CA ASN A 201 11.52 -21.83 -24.69
C ASN A 201 10.00 -21.83 -24.90
N TRP A 202 9.27 -20.86 -24.34
CA TRP A 202 7.85 -20.62 -24.60
C TRP A 202 7.62 -19.59 -25.71
N ASP A 203 8.65 -19.22 -26.46
CA ASP A 203 8.61 -18.21 -27.52
C ASP A 203 8.10 -16.84 -27.03
N MET A 204 8.34 -16.52 -25.74
CA MET A 204 8.02 -15.19 -25.19
C MET A 204 9.00 -14.14 -25.72
N ASP A 205 8.48 -12.96 -26.06
CA ASP A 205 9.33 -11.81 -26.40
C ASP A 205 10.00 -11.19 -25.16
N GLU A 206 10.99 -10.33 -25.38
CA GLU A 206 11.75 -9.70 -24.28
C GLU A 206 10.87 -8.87 -23.33
N GLN A 207 9.83 -8.23 -23.84
CA GLN A 207 8.91 -7.41 -23.04
C GLN A 207 8.03 -8.29 -22.15
N ALA A 208 7.55 -9.42 -22.68
CA ALA A 208 6.79 -10.42 -21.95
C ALA A 208 7.65 -11.07 -20.86
N ILE A 209 8.91 -11.39 -21.16
CA ILE A 209 9.87 -11.90 -20.17
C ILE A 209 10.10 -10.88 -19.05
N PHE A 210 10.35 -9.61 -19.40
CA PHE A 210 10.50 -8.54 -18.42
C PHE A 210 9.25 -8.40 -17.54
N THR A 211 8.06 -8.39 -18.15
CA THR A 211 6.78 -8.29 -17.44
C THR A 211 6.57 -9.49 -16.50
N ALA A 212 6.95 -10.69 -16.93
CA ALA A 212 6.89 -11.90 -16.11
C ALA A 212 7.81 -11.82 -14.88
N PHE A 213 9.02 -11.25 -15.02
CA PHE A 213 9.89 -11.02 -13.88
C PHE A 213 9.34 -9.96 -12.92
N VAL A 214 8.81 -8.84 -13.42
CA VAL A 214 8.17 -7.82 -12.58
C VAL A 214 6.97 -8.41 -11.82
N ALA A 215 6.16 -9.21 -12.51
CA ALA A 215 5.05 -9.96 -11.93
C ALA A 215 5.53 -10.88 -10.80
N LEU A 216 6.54 -11.72 -11.04
CA LEU A 216 7.11 -12.62 -10.03
C LEU A 216 7.61 -11.83 -8.80
N LYS A 217 8.40 -10.77 -9.01
CA LYS A 217 8.90 -9.92 -7.90
C LYS A 217 7.77 -9.34 -7.06
N LYS A 218 6.67 -8.90 -7.68
CA LYS A 218 5.47 -8.43 -6.97
C LYS A 218 4.79 -9.53 -6.15
N GLN A 219 4.75 -10.76 -6.67
CA GLN A 219 4.19 -11.90 -5.94
C GLN A 219 5.07 -12.31 -4.76
N GLU A 220 6.40 -12.32 -4.92
CA GLU A 220 7.34 -12.61 -3.83
C GLU A 220 7.25 -11.55 -2.72
N MET A 221 7.19 -10.27 -3.07
CA MET A 221 7.09 -9.18 -2.08
C MET A 221 5.68 -8.91 -1.55
N LEU A 222 4.68 -9.71 -1.94
CA LEU A 222 3.28 -9.51 -1.54
C LEU A 222 2.81 -8.06 -1.77
N PHE A 223 3.09 -7.54 -2.98
CA PHE A 223 2.76 -6.18 -3.37
C PHE A 223 1.28 -5.87 -3.13
N PRO A 224 0.90 -4.61 -2.85
CA PRO A 224 -0.45 -4.28 -2.40
C PRO A 224 -1.60 -4.86 -3.24
N ASN A 225 -2.70 -5.20 -2.57
CA ASN A 225 -3.84 -6.03 -3.02
C ASN A 225 -3.60 -7.54 -3.14
N LEU A 226 -2.36 -8.00 -3.35
CA LEU A 226 -2.08 -9.45 -3.34
C LEU A 226 -2.34 -10.08 -1.96
N PRO A 227 -1.93 -9.45 -0.83
CA PRO A 227 -2.26 -9.97 0.49
C PRO A 227 -3.77 -10.14 0.70
N LEU A 228 -4.58 -9.15 0.27
CA LEU A 228 -6.05 -9.21 0.33
C LEU A 228 -6.62 -10.35 -0.51
N THR A 229 -6.06 -10.55 -1.72
CA THR A 229 -6.50 -11.61 -2.63
C THR A 229 -6.20 -13.01 -2.05
N TRP A 230 -5.12 -13.13 -1.28
CA TRP A 230 -4.63 -14.39 -0.74
C TRP A 230 -4.95 -14.61 0.74
N GLY A 231 -5.68 -13.69 1.38
CA GLY A 231 -6.04 -13.80 2.79
C GLY A 231 -4.86 -13.66 3.75
N ILE A 232 -3.79 -12.99 3.33
CA ILE A 232 -2.61 -12.74 4.18
C ILE A 232 -2.76 -11.35 4.81
N PRO A 233 -2.79 -11.23 6.14
CA PRO A 233 -2.84 -9.93 6.80
C PRO A 233 -1.56 -9.15 6.57
N SER A 234 -1.65 -7.94 6.02
CA SER A 234 -0.53 -7.03 5.81
C SER A 234 -0.84 -5.67 6.43
N VAL A 235 0.17 -5.01 6.99
CA VAL A 235 0.05 -3.60 7.43
C VAL A 235 -0.12 -2.68 6.24
N ASP A 236 0.63 -2.94 5.17
CA ASP A 236 0.59 -2.19 3.91
C ASP A 236 -0.55 -2.63 2.99
N GLY A 237 -1.64 -3.18 3.55
CA GLY A 237 -2.80 -3.69 2.83
C GLY A 237 -3.56 -2.65 1.98
N PHE A 238 -3.02 -1.45 1.82
CA PHE A 238 -3.52 -0.36 1.00
C PHE A 238 -2.64 -0.17 -0.23
N GLY A 239 -3.11 -0.49 -1.44
CA GLY A 239 -2.40 -0.01 -2.63
C GLY A 239 -3.11 -0.23 -3.95
N GLY A 240 -3.91 0.75 -4.36
CA GLY A 240 -4.18 0.97 -5.79
C GLY A 240 -5.62 1.23 -6.21
N GLY A 241 -6.59 1.28 -5.28
CA GLY A 241 -7.99 1.57 -5.64
C GLY A 241 -8.76 2.49 -4.70
N VAL A 242 -8.46 2.44 -3.39
CA VAL A 242 -9.10 3.26 -2.36
C VAL A 242 -8.01 4.01 -1.61
N LEU A 243 -8.14 5.33 -1.49
CA LEU A 243 -7.19 6.17 -0.76
C LEU A 243 -7.12 5.74 0.72
N PRO A 244 -5.93 5.77 1.36
CA PRO A 244 -5.81 5.46 2.78
C PRO A 244 -6.73 6.36 3.60
N THR A 245 -7.21 5.83 4.74
CA THR A 245 -7.94 6.67 5.69
C THR A 245 -6.95 7.67 6.30
N ARG A 246 -7.46 8.83 6.71
CA ARG A 246 -6.63 9.83 7.40
C ARG A 246 -5.94 9.26 8.64
N ALA A 247 -6.65 8.44 9.43
CA ALA A 247 -6.11 7.80 10.61
C ALA A 247 -4.93 6.85 10.27
N TYR A 248 -5.04 6.10 9.17
CA TYR A 248 -3.93 5.28 8.67
C TYR A 248 -2.73 6.15 8.26
N THR A 249 -2.97 7.26 7.53
CA THR A 249 -1.88 8.18 7.12
C THR A 249 -1.14 8.79 8.31
N PHE A 250 -1.83 9.09 9.42
CA PHE A 250 -1.15 9.52 10.65
C PHE A 250 -0.39 8.38 11.31
N PHE A 251 -0.99 7.20 11.40
CA PHE A 251 -0.33 6.03 12.00
C PHE A 251 0.93 5.62 11.22
N SER A 252 0.88 5.60 9.89
CA SER A 252 2.02 5.20 9.06
C SER A 252 3.23 6.13 9.20
N GLN A 253 3.05 7.38 9.65
CA GLN A 253 4.18 8.26 9.98
C GLN A 253 5.06 7.70 11.12
N LEU A 254 4.50 6.90 12.03
CA LEU A 254 5.27 6.23 13.08
C LEU A 254 6.16 5.13 12.51
N LEU A 255 5.76 4.54 11.38
CA LEU A 255 6.50 3.48 10.72
C LEU A 255 7.64 4.03 9.85
N LEU A 256 7.45 5.23 9.28
CA LEU A 256 8.42 5.85 8.39
C LEU A 256 9.65 6.41 9.14
N PRO A 257 10.83 6.42 8.48
CA PRO A 257 11.99 7.20 8.92
C PRO A 257 11.63 8.68 9.16
N THR A 258 12.33 9.33 10.10
CA THR A 258 12.01 10.69 10.58
C THR A 258 12.06 11.78 9.51
N ASP A 259 12.78 11.56 8.42
CA ASP A 259 12.92 12.42 7.25
C ASP A 259 11.85 12.16 6.16
N ALA A 260 11.11 11.06 6.24
CA ALA A 260 10.10 10.66 5.25
C ALA A 260 8.65 11.06 5.63
N THR A 261 8.45 11.82 6.72
CA THR A 261 7.12 12.00 7.34
C THR A 261 6.12 12.86 6.56
N GLU A 262 6.57 13.73 5.63
CA GLU A 262 5.68 14.65 4.90
C GLU A 262 4.90 13.98 3.74
N ASP A 263 5.36 12.81 3.27
CA ASP A 263 4.89 12.19 2.01
C ASP A 263 4.14 10.85 2.18
N ALA A 264 3.70 10.50 3.40
CA ALA A 264 3.03 9.23 3.74
C ALA A 264 1.66 8.97 3.03
N VAL A 265 1.25 9.85 2.11
CA VAL A 265 -0.08 9.88 1.48
C VAL A 265 -0.17 8.97 0.24
N ASP A 266 0.97 8.56 -0.32
CA ASP A 266 1.03 7.86 -1.63
C ASP A 266 0.70 6.35 -1.58
N GLY A 267 0.61 5.76 -0.38
CA GLY A 267 0.31 4.33 -0.20
C GLY A 267 1.44 3.40 -0.64
N ARG A 268 2.70 3.84 -0.53
CA ARG A 268 3.90 3.05 -0.87
C ARG A 268 4.78 2.81 0.36
N LEU A 269 4.17 2.40 1.48
CA LEU A 269 4.90 2.24 2.75
C LEU A 269 6.08 1.27 2.59
N SER A 270 5.89 0.10 1.96
CA SER A 270 6.97 -0.86 1.69
C SER A 270 8.18 -0.26 0.99
N GLU A 271 7.96 0.60 0.00
CA GLU A 271 9.04 1.19 -0.79
C GLU A 271 9.76 2.30 -0.03
N ARG A 272 9.02 3.05 0.81
CA ARG A 272 9.59 4.09 1.68
C ARG A 272 10.39 3.52 2.85
N LEU A 273 10.14 2.27 3.23
CA LEU A 273 10.96 1.55 4.21
C LEU A 273 12.21 0.90 3.58
N ALA A 274 12.31 0.90 2.25
CA ALA A 274 13.43 0.30 1.52
C ALA A 274 14.43 1.37 1.07
N GLU A 275 14.94 2.18 2.00
CA GLU A 275 15.95 3.20 1.71
C GLU A 275 17.38 2.64 1.73
N GLU A 276 18.29 3.24 0.96
CA GLU A 276 19.70 2.79 0.93
C GLU A 276 20.45 3.10 2.22
N THR A 277 20.05 4.15 2.94
CA THR A 277 20.62 4.58 4.24
C THR A 277 20.55 3.48 5.30
N CYS A 278 19.49 2.66 5.25
CA CYS A 278 19.26 1.51 6.11
C CYS A 278 19.43 0.18 5.37
N ARG A 279 20.24 0.15 4.30
CA ARG A 279 20.55 -1.07 3.52
C ARG A 279 19.29 -1.82 3.02
N ARG A 280 18.27 -1.04 2.62
CA ARG A 280 16.96 -1.46 2.10
C ARG A 280 16.06 -2.18 3.09
N LEU A 281 16.32 -2.05 4.40
CA LEU A 281 15.46 -2.58 5.45
C LEU A 281 15.38 -1.62 6.64
N CYS A 282 14.67 -0.51 6.48
CA CYS A 282 14.41 0.43 7.58
C CYS A 282 13.33 -0.17 8.47
N ILE A 283 13.74 -0.78 9.58
CA ILE A 283 12.78 -1.38 10.52
C ILE A 283 12.17 -0.26 11.39
N PRO A 284 10.84 -0.14 11.43
CA PRO A 284 10.17 0.72 12.39
C PRO A 284 10.48 0.32 13.84
N ASP A 285 10.32 1.26 14.77
CA ASP A 285 10.41 0.91 16.20
C ASP A 285 9.44 -0.23 16.54
N THR A 286 9.97 -1.23 17.26
CA THR A 286 9.29 -2.46 17.63
C THR A 286 7.96 -2.23 18.34
N ARG A 287 7.79 -1.11 19.04
CA ARG A 287 6.54 -0.73 19.69
C ARG A 287 5.40 -0.52 18.68
N TYR A 288 5.70 0.05 17.51
CA TYR A 288 4.72 0.32 16.48
C TYR A 288 4.37 -0.96 15.71
N LEU A 289 5.38 -1.81 15.48
CA LEU A 289 5.20 -3.13 14.91
C LEU A 289 4.31 -4.00 15.80
N ALA A 290 4.56 -4.02 17.11
CA ALA A 290 3.75 -4.76 18.08
C ALA A 290 2.30 -4.25 18.12
N MET A 291 2.08 -2.92 18.13
CA MET A 291 0.73 -2.33 18.06
C MET A 291 -0.01 -2.72 16.78
N ALA A 292 0.68 -2.76 15.64
CA ALA A 292 0.11 -3.16 14.36
C ALA A 292 0.02 -4.70 14.20
N ASP A 293 0.40 -5.46 15.21
CA ASP A 293 0.47 -6.91 15.18
C ASP A 293 1.35 -7.46 14.04
N VAL A 294 2.50 -6.82 13.79
CA VAL A 294 3.48 -7.29 12.80
C VAL A 294 4.34 -8.38 13.42
N GLY A 295 4.14 -9.61 12.96
CA GLY A 295 4.96 -10.76 13.34
C GLY A 295 6.02 -11.12 12.30
N TYR A 296 5.87 -10.64 11.06
CA TYR A 296 6.78 -11.01 9.96
C TYR A 296 7.25 -9.80 9.14
N LEU A 297 8.52 -9.82 8.78
CA LEU A 297 9.11 -8.91 7.79
C LEU A 297 9.49 -9.68 6.54
N ILE A 298 9.27 -9.06 5.39
CA ILE A 298 9.77 -9.57 4.10
C ILE A 298 10.77 -8.56 3.57
N ALA A 299 11.99 -9.01 3.27
CA ALA A 299 13.04 -8.19 2.70
C ALA A 299 13.67 -8.86 1.48
N ASP A 300 14.20 -8.04 0.55
CA ASP A 300 15.02 -8.57 -0.54
C ASP A 300 16.47 -8.89 -0.11
N LYS A 301 17.24 -9.45 -1.04
CA LYS A 301 18.61 -9.92 -0.82
C LYS A 301 19.67 -9.04 -1.49
N THR A 302 19.30 -7.86 -1.97
CA THR A 302 20.19 -7.00 -2.77
C THR A 302 21.43 -6.56 -1.99
N PHE A 303 21.33 -6.48 -0.66
CA PHE A 303 22.42 -6.09 0.24
C PHE A 303 23.15 -7.27 0.89
N ASP A 304 22.81 -8.52 0.55
CA ASP A 304 23.60 -9.66 1.01
C ASP A 304 24.98 -9.60 0.34
N LEU A 305 26.05 -9.72 1.13
CA LEU A 305 27.42 -9.74 0.61
C LEU A 305 27.87 -11.18 0.40
N PRO A 306 28.12 -11.63 -0.85
CA PRO A 306 28.70 -12.94 -1.09
C PRO A 306 30.22 -12.90 -0.94
N PHE A 307 30.79 -13.84 -0.19
CA PHE A 307 32.23 -14.02 -0.10
C PHE A 307 32.60 -15.47 0.23
N ASP A 308 33.51 -16.04 -0.55
CA ASP A 308 33.97 -17.43 -0.44
C ASP A 308 32.84 -18.47 -0.34
N GLY A 309 31.75 -18.25 -1.11
CA GLY A 309 30.56 -19.10 -1.09
C GLY A 309 29.62 -18.91 0.10
N ILE A 310 29.93 -18.00 1.03
CA ILE A 310 29.10 -17.64 2.18
C ILE A 310 28.41 -16.31 1.90
N PHE A 311 27.13 -16.20 2.25
CA PHE A 311 26.37 -14.95 2.14
C PHE A 311 26.23 -14.31 3.52
N TYR A 312 26.56 -13.02 3.62
CA TYR A 312 26.43 -12.23 4.83
C TYR A 312 25.20 -11.32 4.73
N ASP A 313 24.23 -11.52 5.62
CA ASP A 313 23.03 -10.69 5.68
C ASP A 313 23.35 -9.38 6.39
N THR A 314 23.46 -8.30 5.62
CA THR A 314 23.81 -6.98 6.16
C THR A 314 22.61 -6.07 6.36
N SER A 315 21.39 -6.55 6.11
CA SER A 315 20.18 -5.74 6.15
C SER A 315 19.76 -5.37 7.58
N LEU A 316 20.16 -6.16 8.57
CA LEU A 316 19.79 -6.00 9.98
C LEU A 316 20.95 -5.52 10.84
N SER A 317 21.85 -4.70 10.30
CA SER A 317 23.02 -4.21 11.04
C SER A 317 22.63 -3.46 12.31
N GLN A 318 23.35 -3.70 13.41
CA GLN A 318 23.12 -3.06 14.71
C GLN A 318 24.43 -2.50 15.27
N PRO A 319 24.38 -1.42 16.08
CA PRO A 319 25.52 -1.05 16.89
C PRO A 319 25.97 -2.24 17.75
N TRP A 320 27.27 -2.40 17.91
CA TRP A 320 27.81 -3.43 18.78
C TRP A 320 27.47 -3.08 20.24
N HIS A 321 26.75 -3.98 20.90
CA HIS A 321 26.38 -3.88 22.31
C HIS A 321 26.13 -5.29 22.86
N ALA A 322 25.90 -5.41 24.17
CA ALA A 322 25.50 -6.66 24.78
C ALA A 322 24.17 -7.15 24.17
N MET A 323 24.18 -8.25 23.42
CA MET A 323 23.03 -8.72 22.67
C MET A 323 22.95 -10.24 22.65
N THR A 324 21.73 -10.73 22.45
CA THR A 324 21.43 -12.15 22.37
C THR A 324 20.74 -12.45 21.05
N MET A 325 21.24 -13.45 20.35
CA MET A 325 20.76 -13.87 19.05
C MET A 325 20.28 -15.32 19.15
N GLN A 326 19.02 -15.55 18.75
CA GLN A 326 18.44 -16.89 18.72
C GLN A 326 18.78 -17.58 17.40
N VAL A 327 19.04 -18.89 17.47
CA VAL A 327 19.36 -19.72 16.31
C VAL A 327 18.35 -20.85 16.23
N ASP A 328 17.34 -20.66 15.37
CA ASP A 328 16.27 -21.62 15.10
C ASP A 328 16.08 -21.79 13.58
N PRO A 329 16.21 -23.02 13.04
CA PRO A 329 16.56 -24.27 13.71
C PRO A 329 17.99 -24.26 14.26
N ALA A 330 18.22 -25.08 15.29
CA ALA A 330 19.55 -25.30 15.83
C ALA A 330 20.52 -25.71 14.71
N PHE A 331 21.66 -25.03 14.60
CA PHE A 331 22.60 -25.20 13.50
C PHE A 331 23.93 -25.75 14.01
N GLN A 332 24.47 -26.77 13.34
CA GLN A 332 25.80 -27.29 13.67
C GLN A 332 26.86 -26.47 12.94
N ALA A 333 27.71 -25.77 13.67
CA ALA A 333 28.77 -24.95 13.11
C ALA A 333 30.15 -25.45 13.55
N THR A 334 31.16 -25.16 12.73
CA THR A 334 32.59 -25.27 13.06
C THR A 334 33.25 -23.89 13.18
N GLN A 335 32.61 -22.86 12.64
CA GLN A 335 33.12 -21.49 12.61
C GLN A 335 31.95 -20.50 12.71
N ILE A 336 32.22 -19.34 13.31
CA ILE A 336 31.30 -18.21 13.38
C ILE A 336 32.01 -17.00 12.77
N ASN A 337 31.35 -16.35 11.81
CA ASN A 337 31.87 -15.17 11.15
C ASN A 337 31.06 -13.95 11.59
N LEU A 338 31.74 -12.95 12.15
CA LEU A 338 31.16 -11.65 12.49
C LEU A 338 31.66 -10.63 11.45
N LEU A 339 30.74 -9.96 10.77
CA LEU A 339 31.06 -8.93 9.78
C LEU A 339 30.99 -7.55 10.43
N VAL A 340 32.09 -6.81 10.40
CA VAL A 340 32.22 -5.45 10.95
C VAL A 340 32.73 -4.50 9.88
N GLU A 341 32.68 -3.20 10.16
CA GLU A 341 33.33 -2.20 9.30
C GLU A 341 34.83 -2.47 9.18
N ALA A 342 35.41 -2.19 8.01
CA ALA A 342 36.85 -2.33 7.80
C ALA A 342 37.64 -1.48 8.80
N ASP A 343 38.76 -2.01 9.27
CA ASP A 343 39.65 -1.37 10.26
C ASP A 343 39.01 -1.05 11.63
N ALA A 344 37.79 -1.53 11.91
CA ALA A 344 37.14 -1.33 13.20
C ALA A 344 37.91 -2.02 14.33
N GLU A 345 38.18 -1.28 15.41
CA GLU A 345 38.70 -1.87 16.65
C GLU A 345 37.57 -2.63 17.35
N ILE A 346 37.76 -3.95 17.53
CA ILE A 346 36.80 -4.77 18.25
C ILE A 346 36.91 -4.45 19.75
N PRO A 347 35.79 -4.22 20.45
CA PRO A 347 35.80 -4.05 21.90
C PRO A 347 36.33 -5.32 22.61
N ASP A 348 36.78 -5.17 23.86
CA ASP A 348 37.12 -6.32 24.69
C ASP A 348 35.83 -7.05 25.10
N SER A 349 35.35 -7.90 24.19
CA SER A 349 34.09 -8.63 24.29
C SER A 349 34.32 -10.14 24.25
N SER A 350 33.35 -10.88 24.76
CA SER A 350 33.32 -12.34 24.61
C SER A 350 32.03 -12.80 23.93
N LEU A 351 32.15 -13.88 23.16
CA LEU A 351 31.04 -14.53 22.49
C LEU A 351 30.73 -15.83 23.22
N ASP A 352 29.56 -15.87 23.83
CA ASP A 352 28.97 -17.07 24.39
C ASP A 352 28.23 -17.86 23.31
N VAL A 353 28.73 -19.05 23.03
CA VAL A 353 28.14 -20.01 22.10
C VAL A 353 27.36 -21.03 22.90
N ILE A 354 26.03 -20.92 22.85
CA ILE A 354 25.12 -21.73 23.66
C ILE A 354 24.51 -22.82 22.76
N GLY A 355 24.73 -24.08 23.17
CA GLY A 355 24.07 -25.25 22.61
C GLY A 355 23.19 -25.96 23.64
N PRO A 356 22.52 -27.06 23.24
CA PRO A 356 21.58 -27.78 24.12
C PRO A 356 22.20 -28.30 25.42
N ASP A 357 23.46 -28.75 25.37
CA ASP A 357 24.14 -29.43 26.47
C ASP A 357 25.42 -28.72 26.94
N SER A 358 25.80 -27.60 26.31
CA SER A 358 27.05 -26.90 26.64
C SER A 358 27.06 -25.44 26.20
N THR A 359 27.67 -24.59 27.02
CA THR A 359 28.03 -23.21 26.68
C THR A 359 29.55 -23.11 26.55
N VAL A 360 30.03 -22.44 25.50
CA VAL A 360 31.45 -22.16 25.25
C VAL A 360 31.63 -20.66 25.10
N THR A 361 32.37 -20.05 26.02
CA THR A 361 32.75 -18.63 25.95
C THR A 361 34.06 -18.48 25.18
N ILE A 362 34.08 -17.60 24.18
CA ILE A 362 35.24 -17.34 23.34
C ILE A 362 35.56 -15.86 23.39
N ALA A 363 36.78 -15.50 23.78
CA ALA A 363 37.23 -14.11 23.71
C ALA A 363 37.37 -13.68 22.25
N LEU A 364 36.78 -12.55 21.90
CA LEU A 364 36.91 -11.97 20.58
C LEU A 364 38.24 -11.22 20.51
N ALA A 365 39.04 -11.51 19.49
CA ALA A 365 40.32 -10.84 19.25
C ALA A 365 40.28 -10.20 17.86
N ASN A 366 41.09 -9.15 17.66
CA ASN A 366 41.35 -8.53 16.34
C ASN A 366 42.13 -9.50 15.43
N ASN A 367 41.51 -10.61 15.08
CA ASN A 367 41.98 -11.55 14.05
C ASN A 367 41.19 -11.27 12.76
N ASN A 368 41.27 -10.03 12.30
CA ASN A 368 40.49 -9.54 11.17
C ASN A 368 41.05 -10.11 9.87
N ARG A 369 40.16 -10.58 9.01
CA ARG A 369 40.43 -10.82 7.61
C ARG A 369 39.85 -9.65 6.81
N ASP A 370 40.72 -8.87 6.16
CA ASP A 370 40.32 -7.73 5.33
C ASP A 370 39.96 -8.20 3.92
N ASP A 371 38.83 -8.91 3.86
CA ASP A 371 38.34 -9.57 2.65
C ASP A 371 37.50 -8.67 1.75
N PHE A 372 37.05 -7.53 2.27
CA PHE A 372 36.27 -6.55 1.53
C PHE A 372 36.91 -5.17 1.65
N ASP A 373 36.73 -4.33 0.63
CA ASP A 373 37.20 -2.92 0.65
C ASP A 373 36.55 -2.08 1.77
N THR A 374 35.40 -2.52 2.30
CA THR A 374 34.58 -1.79 3.28
C THR A 374 34.26 -2.58 4.56
N PHE A 375 34.56 -3.88 4.59
CA PHE A 375 34.21 -4.75 5.72
C PHE A 375 35.38 -5.67 6.07
N SER A 376 35.50 -5.99 7.34
CA SER A 376 36.40 -7.04 7.83
C SER A 376 35.56 -8.18 8.42
N VAL A 377 36.02 -9.41 8.21
CA VAL A 377 35.40 -10.61 8.78
C VAL A 377 36.24 -11.07 9.97
N ILE A 378 35.59 -11.26 11.11
CA ILE A 378 36.19 -11.86 12.31
C ILE A 378 35.80 -13.33 12.32
N GLU A 379 36.78 -14.20 12.11
CA GLU A 379 36.57 -15.63 12.06
C GLU A 379 36.83 -16.27 13.43
N VAL A 380 35.77 -16.78 14.06
CA VAL A 380 35.83 -17.47 15.34
C VAL A 380 35.74 -18.98 15.09
N THR A 381 36.88 -19.66 15.15
CA THR A 381 36.93 -21.12 15.00
C THR A 381 36.50 -21.81 16.29
N LEU A 382 35.54 -22.74 16.20
CA LEU A 382 35.08 -23.51 17.35
C LEU A 382 36.02 -24.70 17.62
N PRO A 383 36.33 -25.01 18.89
CA PRO A 383 37.23 -26.13 19.25
C PRO A 383 36.74 -27.50 18.75
N LYS A 384 35.43 -27.65 18.58
CA LYS A 384 34.76 -28.83 18.05
C LYS A 384 33.47 -28.40 17.33
N PRO A 385 32.98 -29.18 16.35
CA PRO A 385 31.65 -28.94 15.78
C PRO A 385 30.60 -28.87 16.89
N THR A 386 29.86 -27.76 16.96
CA THR A 386 28.92 -27.48 18.05
C THR A 386 27.57 -27.14 17.46
N THR A 387 26.51 -27.74 18.00
CA THR A 387 25.13 -27.38 17.68
C THR A 387 24.76 -26.15 18.49
N ILE A 388 24.47 -25.05 17.79
CA ILE A 388 24.20 -23.74 18.36
C ILE A 388 22.69 -23.50 18.32
N THR A 389 22.14 -23.12 19.46
CA THR A 389 20.74 -22.69 19.62
C THR A 389 20.65 -21.19 19.92
N GLN A 390 21.73 -20.61 20.45
CA GLN A 390 21.77 -19.21 20.83
C GLN A 390 23.22 -18.70 20.85
N LEU A 391 23.40 -17.43 20.53
CA LEU A 391 24.65 -16.70 20.69
C LEU A 391 24.40 -15.51 21.63
N ALA A 392 25.37 -15.18 22.47
CA ALA A 392 25.33 -13.94 23.24
C ALA A 392 26.68 -13.23 23.18
N ILE A 393 26.65 -11.94 22.86
CA ILE A 393 27.81 -11.05 22.97
C ILE A 393 27.72 -10.41 24.34
N GLU A 394 28.71 -10.67 25.20
CA GLU A 394 28.88 -9.95 26.46
C GLU A 394 29.84 -8.80 26.23
N ASP A 395 29.42 -7.58 26.56
CA ASP A 395 30.19 -6.38 26.28
C ASP A 395 30.02 -5.27 27.32
N THR A 396 31.00 -4.36 27.36
CA THR A 396 31.06 -3.17 28.21
C THR A 396 31.29 -1.85 27.44
N ALA A 397 31.39 -1.84 26.08
CA ALA A 397 31.64 -0.61 25.30
C ALA A 397 30.96 -0.53 23.91
N ASP A 398 30.28 0.58 23.61
CA ASP A 398 29.64 0.83 22.30
C ASP A 398 30.65 1.40 21.27
N THR A 399 31.24 0.60 20.36
CA THR A 399 32.29 1.19 19.49
C THR A 399 32.43 0.76 18.01
N PRO A 400 31.92 -0.39 17.51
CA PRO A 400 31.68 -0.51 16.04
C PRO A 400 30.26 -0.96 15.63
N MET A 401 29.92 -0.91 14.34
CA MET A 401 28.69 -1.52 13.80
C MET A 401 28.93 -3.01 13.50
N LEU A 402 28.03 -3.87 13.99
CA LEU A 402 27.95 -5.28 13.61
C LEU A 402 26.97 -5.41 12.44
N TYR A 403 27.48 -5.79 11.26
CA TYR A 403 26.67 -5.86 10.05
C TYR A 403 26.02 -7.23 9.86
N ALA A 404 26.72 -8.32 10.19
CA ALA A 404 26.20 -9.67 10.00
C ALA A 404 26.84 -10.66 10.97
N VAL A 405 26.08 -11.70 11.33
CA VAL A 405 26.59 -12.89 12.01
C VAL A 405 26.22 -14.11 11.18
N THR A 406 27.21 -14.89 10.79
CA THR A 406 27.00 -16.09 9.96
C THR A 406 27.66 -17.30 10.61
N LEU A 407 26.87 -18.32 10.89
CA LEU A 407 27.37 -19.63 11.31
C LEU A 407 27.80 -20.42 10.08
N VAL A 408 28.94 -21.11 10.16
CA VAL A 408 29.51 -21.86 9.03
C VAL A 408 29.88 -23.26 9.49
N ASP A 409 29.47 -24.28 8.74
CA ASP A 409 30.01 -25.63 8.83
C ASP A 409 30.99 -25.85 7.68
N THR A 410 32.27 -25.60 7.94
CA THR A 410 33.34 -25.74 6.96
C THR A 410 33.53 -27.17 6.43
N ARG A 411 32.90 -28.18 7.04
CA ARG A 411 32.95 -29.59 6.59
C ARG A 411 32.01 -29.85 5.43
N THR A 412 30.86 -29.16 5.41
CA THR A 412 29.83 -29.31 4.37
C THR A 412 29.79 -28.11 3.42
N GLY A 413 30.29 -26.95 3.86
CA GLY A 413 30.11 -25.68 3.16
C GLY A 413 28.76 -25.02 3.44
N ASP A 414 27.96 -25.57 4.36
CA ASP A 414 26.68 -24.99 4.74
C ASP A 414 26.89 -23.79 5.67
N PHE A 415 25.96 -22.83 5.60
CA PHE A 415 25.98 -21.67 6.46
C PHE A 415 24.57 -21.24 6.87
N TRP A 416 24.50 -20.52 7.99
CA TRP A 416 23.26 -19.95 8.52
C TRP A 416 23.47 -18.49 8.89
N GLN A 417 22.77 -17.58 8.20
CA GLN A 417 22.75 -16.16 8.54
C GLN A 417 21.87 -15.99 9.78
N VAL A 418 22.46 -15.45 10.85
CA VAL A 418 21.78 -15.17 12.12
C VAL A 418 21.34 -13.70 12.09
N PRO A 419 20.03 -13.42 12.05
CA PRO A 419 19.53 -12.05 12.13
C PRO A 419 19.91 -11.40 13.46
N LEU A 420 20.11 -10.09 13.43
CA LEU A 420 20.28 -9.29 14.64
C LEU A 420 18.92 -8.72 15.09
N ASP A 421 18.90 -8.03 16.22
CA ASP A 421 17.71 -7.34 16.75
C ASP A 421 16.53 -8.26 17.11
N GLY A 422 16.79 -9.50 17.54
CA GLY A 422 15.75 -10.41 18.04
C GLY A 422 14.78 -10.96 16.98
N TRP A 423 15.09 -10.78 15.70
CA TRP A 423 14.41 -11.43 14.58
C TRP A 423 14.91 -12.87 14.38
N LEU A 424 14.05 -13.73 13.86
CA LEU A 424 14.36 -15.09 13.45
C LEU A 424 14.17 -15.23 11.94
N ARG A 425 15.15 -15.78 11.23
CA ARG A 425 15.03 -15.99 9.78
C ARG A 425 14.32 -17.32 9.53
N VAL A 426 13.05 -17.25 9.15
CA VAL A 426 12.23 -18.45 8.89
C VAL A 426 12.34 -18.93 7.44
N LEU A 427 12.67 -18.02 6.50
CA LEU A 427 12.91 -18.34 5.11
C LEU A 427 14.06 -17.51 4.52
N SER A 428 14.89 -18.15 3.69
CA SER A 428 15.81 -17.48 2.77
C SER A 428 15.75 -18.17 1.41
N SER A 429 15.17 -17.49 0.42
CA SER A 429 15.05 -17.93 -0.97
C SER A 429 15.45 -16.77 -1.89
N ASP A 430 14.61 -16.37 -2.85
CA ASP A 430 14.76 -15.13 -3.63
C ASP A 430 14.61 -13.88 -2.75
N ILE A 431 13.86 -14.01 -1.65
CA ILE A 431 13.66 -13.04 -0.59
C ILE A 431 13.98 -13.66 0.77
N LYS A 432 14.03 -12.85 1.82
CA LYS A 432 14.17 -13.28 3.22
C LYS A 432 12.85 -13.00 3.95
N ILE A 433 12.40 -13.95 4.76
CA ILE A 433 11.30 -13.75 5.71
C ILE A 433 11.88 -13.86 7.12
N TYR A 434 11.64 -12.82 7.90
CA TYR A 434 11.95 -12.79 9.32
C TYR A 434 10.68 -12.87 10.13
N ALA A 435 10.72 -13.57 11.26
CA ALA A 435 9.66 -13.66 12.24
C ALA A 435 10.12 -13.08 13.57
N ARG A 436 9.20 -12.48 14.32
CA ARG A 436 9.42 -12.04 15.69
C ARG A 436 8.17 -12.37 16.51
N PRO A 437 8.33 -12.90 17.74
CA PRO A 437 7.21 -13.02 18.66
C PRO A 437 6.60 -11.65 18.95
N ASN A 438 5.29 -11.52 18.79
CA ASN A 438 4.57 -10.31 19.19
C ASN A 438 3.81 -10.55 20.50
N PRO A 439 4.27 -10.00 21.64
CA PRO A 439 3.62 -10.24 22.93
C PRO A 439 2.26 -9.54 23.08
N LEU A 440 1.93 -8.54 22.26
CA LEU A 440 0.61 -7.88 22.30
C LEU A 440 -0.46 -8.69 21.57
N GLY A 441 -0.10 -9.31 20.44
CA GLY A 441 -1.07 -9.94 19.54
C GLY A 441 -2.05 -8.94 18.93
N ARG A 442 -3.09 -9.47 18.26
CA ARG A 442 -4.14 -8.65 17.59
C ARG A 442 -5.08 -7.94 18.57
N ALA A 443 -5.28 -8.50 19.77
CA ALA A 443 -6.13 -7.95 20.80
C ALA A 443 -5.44 -8.04 22.16
N TYR A 444 -5.45 -6.94 22.91
CA TYR A 444 -4.75 -6.84 24.21
C TYR A 444 -5.43 -5.86 25.15
N ILE A 445 -5.18 -5.97 26.45
CA ILE A 445 -5.78 -5.14 27.50
C ILE A 445 -4.70 -4.29 28.16
N VAL A 446 -4.94 -2.97 28.24
CA VAL A 446 -4.03 -2.04 28.91
C VAL A 446 -4.72 -1.28 30.05
N PRO A 447 -3.98 -0.94 31.13
CA PRO A 447 -4.55 -0.24 32.28
C PRO A 447 -4.67 1.27 32.09
N ASN A 448 -3.79 1.91 31.33
CA ASN A 448 -3.75 3.37 31.24
C ASN A 448 -4.31 3.89 29.91
N ALA A 449 -4.99 5.03 29.96
CA ALA A 449 -5.35 5.79 28.77
C ALA A 449 -4.84 7.23 28.83
N ARG A 450 -4.44 7.75 27.67
CA ARG A 450 -4.27 9.18 27.43
C ARG A 450 -5.32 9.63 26.42
N ILE A 451 -5.88 10.81 26.59
CA ILE A 451 -7.00 11.27 25.77
C ILE A 451 -6.52 12.41 24.87
N VAL A 452 -6.97 12.38 23.62
CA VAL A 452 -6.82 13.44 22.64
C VAL A 452 -8.18 13.70 21.98
N PRO A 453 -8.46 14.92 21.51
CA PRO A 453 -9.70 15.19 20.79
C PRO A 453 -9.76 14.39 19.47
N ASP A 454 -10.96 14.04 19.00
CA ASP A 454 -11.15 13.34 17.72
C ASP A 454 -11.05 14.31 16.53
N THR A 455 -9.93 15.03 16.45
CA THR A 455 -9.65 16.10 15.47
C THR A 455 -8.24 15.96 14.86
N THR A 456 -7.89 16.85 13.93
CA THR A 456 -6.55 16.82 13.27
C THR A 456 -5.44 17.15 14.25
N GLU A 457 -5.72 18.09 15.14
CA GLU A 457 -4.79 18.46 16.20
C GLU A 457 -4.61 17.30 17.19
N GLY A 458 -5.68 16.56 17.47
CA GLY A 458 -5.61 15.34 18.28
C GLY A 458 -4.82 14.21 17.62
N ASP A 459 -4.96 14.02 16.30
CA ASP A 459 -4.11 13.08 15.54
C ASP A 459 -2.63 13.43 15.66
N ILE A 460 -2.26 14.70 15.46
CA ILE A 460 -0.87 15.17 15.61
C ILE A 460 -0.37 14.95 17.05
N ALA A 461 -1.18 15.30 18.05
CA ALA A 461 -0.83 15.11 19.46
C ALA A 461 -0.65 13.63 19.82
N ALA A 462 -1.47 12.74 19.25
CA ALA A 462 -1.34 11.30 19.45
C ALA A 462 -0.01 10.76 18.88
N ILE A 463 0.34 11.16 17.65
CA ILE A 463 1.62 10.79 17.03
C ILE A 463 2.80 11.29 17.89
N GLU A 464 2.77 12.55 18.32
CA GLU A 464 3.83 13.11 19.17
C GLU A 464 3.97 12.37 20.50
N GLN A 465 2.86 12.01 21.14
CA GLN A 465 2.87 11.22 22.37
C GLN A 465 3.43 9.81 22.16
N MET A 466 3.07 9.14 21.05
CA MET A 466 3.57 7.79 20.75
C MET A 466 5.06 7.77 20.40
N ARG A 467 5.62 8.87 19.89
CA ARG A 467 7.05 9.01 19.61
C ARG A 467 7.91 9.15 20.87
N GLN A 468 7.32 9.47 22.01
CA GLN A 468 8.07 9.60 23.26
C GLN A 468 8.65 8.25 23.69
N THR A 469 9.91 8.22 24.13
CA THR A 469 10.58 7.00 24.60
C THR A 469 9.89 6.34 25.81
N SER A 470 9.10 7.11 26.57
CA SER A 470 8.31 6.62 27.70
C SER A 470 6.94 6.02 27.32
N PHE A 471 6.56 6.07 26.05
CA PHE A 471 5.31 5.45 25.59
C PHE A 471 5.49 3.94 25.40
N ASP A 472 4.80 3.18 26.24
CA ASP A 472 4.71 1.72 26.15
C ASP A 472 3.28 1.30 25.72
N PRO A 473 3.11 0.74 24.52
CA PRO A 473 1.79 0.29 24.04
C PRO A 473 1.23 -0.90 24.80
N ALA A 474 2.04 -1.62 25.58
CA ALA A 474 1.57 -2.68 26.48
C ALA A 474 0.92 -2.13 27.75
N GLN A 475 1.10 -0.83 28.05
CA GLN A 475 0.65 -0.21 29.29
C GLN A 475 -0.30 0.97 29.08
N THR A 476 -0.22 1.64 27.92
CA THR A 476 -0.98 2.86 27.64
C THR A 476 -1.62 2.83 26.26
N VAL A 477 -2.91 3.18 26.18
CA VAL A 477 -3.62 3.45 24.94
C VAL A 477 -3.88 4.96 24.79
N ILE A 478 -3.80 5.49 23.57
CA ILE A 478 -4.25 6.86 23.26
C ILE A 478 -5.66 6.79 22.69
N LEU A 479 -6.63 7.42 23.34
CA LEU A 479 -8.03 7.44 22.96
C LEU A 479 -8.41 8.77 22.30
N HIS A 480 -9.00 8.70 21.11
CA HIS A 480 -9.55 9.85 20.39
C HIS A 480 -11.02 10.03 20.77
N THR A 481 -11.27 10.89 21.75
CA THR A 481 -12.61 11.17 22.29
C THR A 481 -12.62 12.53 22.96
N ASP A 482 -13.74 13.24 22.86
CA ASP A 482 -13.97 14.48 23.61
C ASP A 482 -14.50 14.20 25.03
N ASP A 483 -15.07 13.02 25.24
CA ASP A 483 -15.60 12.57 26.54
C ASP A 483 -14.56 11.74 27.28
N MET A 484 -14.29 12.11 28.53
CA MET A 484 -13.43 11.32 29.42
C MET A 484 -14.25 10.15 29.99
N PRO A 485 -13.90 8.88 29.71
CA PRO A 485 -14.53 7.76 30.39
C PRO A 485 -14.25 7.86 31.89
N ASP A 486 -15.28 7.60 32.72
CA ASP A 486 -15.17 7.58 34.18
C ASP A 486 -14.45 6.30 34.60
N VAL A 487 -13.21 6.41 35.07
CA VAL A 487 -12.30 5.25 35.15
C VAL A 487 -11.88 5.02 36.61
N GLN A 488 -12.20 3.83 37.12
CA GLN A 488 -11.65 3.27 38.36
C GLN A 488 -10.23 2.71 38.09
N ALA A 489 -9.49 2.31 39.13
CA ALA A 489 -8.17 1.68 38.92
C ALA A 489 -8.31 0.46 37.99
N LEU A 490 -7.58 0.46 36.87
CA LEU A 490 -7.61 -0.57 35.85
C LEU A 490 -6.37 -1.46 35.91
N GLY A 491 -6.49 -2.68 35.40
CA GLY A 491 -5.42 -3.66 35.38
C GLY A 491 -5.04 -4.12 33.97
N THR A 492 -4.07 -5.02 33.92
CA THR A 492 -3.78 -5.81 32.72
C THR A 492 -4.65 -7.07 32.71
N GLY A 493 -4.76 -7.71 31.55
CA GLY A 493 -5.56 -8.91 31.40
C GLY A 493 -5.17 -9.70 30.15
N THR A 494 -5.92 -10.76 29.88
CA THR A 494 -5.76 -11.57 28.66
C THR A 494 -6.93 -11.33 27.72
N ALA A 495 -6.66 -11.19 26.43
CA ALA A 495 -7.68 -11.15 25.39
C ALA A 495 -7.34 -12.19 24.33
N THR A 496 -8.26 -13.11 24.05
CA THR A 496 -8.06 -14.18 23.08
C THR A 496 -9.18 -14.11 22.06
N ILE A 497 -8.81 -13.97 20.78
CA ILE A 497 -9.77 -13.96 19.69
C ILE A 497 -10.21 -15.40 19.44
N THR A 498 -11.51 -15.66 19.58
CA THR A 498 -12.11 -16.98 19.39
C THR A 498 -12.68 -17.14 17.99
N HIS A 499 -13.03 -16.03 17.34
CA HIS A 499 -13.55 -16.00 15.98
C HIS A 499 -13.17 -14.69 15.28
N TYR A 500 -12.73 -14.76 14.03
CA TYR A 500 -12.26 -13.61 13.27
C TYR A 500 -12.73 -13.66 11.81
N GLU A 501 -13.60 -12.71 11.46
CA GLU A 501 -14.12 -12.50 10.11
C GLU A 501 -14.09 -11.01 9.75
N ASN A 502 -14.20 -10.70 8.44
CA ASN A 502 -14.13 -9.32 7.92
C ASN A 502 -15.19 -8.37 8.53
N THR A 503 -16.31 -8.90 9.01
CA THR A 503 -17.43 -8.13 9.57
C THR A 503 -17.75 -8.47 11.01
N ARG A 504 -17.05 -9.44 11.62
CA ARG A 504 -17.35 -9.91 12.97
C ARG A 504 -16.11 -10.46 13.65
N VAL A 505 -15.81 -10.01 14.86
CA VAL A 505 -14.70 -10.48 15.67
C VAL A 505 -15.22 -10.80 17.07
N GLU A 506 -14.98 -12.01 17.56
CA GLU A 506 -15.35 -12.45 18.90
C GLU A 506 -14.09 -12.66 19.75
N ILE A 507 -14.09 -12.13 20.97
CA ILE A 507 -12.94 -12.08 21.86
C ILE A 507 -13.40 -12.48 23.26
N THR A 508 -12.76 -13.49 23.84
CA THR A 508 -12.89 -13.77 25.27
C THR A 508 -11.82 -12.97 26.01
N ALA A 509 -12.27 -12.06 26.88
CA ALA A 509 -11.42 -11.13 27.60
C ALA A 509 -11.53 -11.36 29.11
N LYS A 510 -10.40 -11.34 29.82
CA LYS A 510 -10.35 -11.50 31.27
C LYS A 510 -9.43 -10.48 31.90
N SER A 511 -9.94 -9.69 32.85
CA SER A 511 -9.18 -8.74 33.65
C SER A 511 -9.77 -8.59 35.05
N ASP A 512 -8.97 -8.76 36.09
CA ASP A 512 -9.45 -8.70 37.49
C ASP A 512 -9.85 -7.28 37.92
N ASP A 513 -9.26 -6.25 37.32
CA ASP A 513 -9.49 -4.83 37.63
C ASP A 513 -10.13 -4.07 36.46
N GLY A 514 -10.52 -4.76 35.39
CA GLY A 514 -10.98 -4.14 34.14
C GLY A 514 -9.82 -3.55 33.33
N GLY A 515 -10.11 -2.84 32.24
CA GLY A 515 -9.07 -2.23 31.40
C GLY A 515 -9.58 -1.65 30.09
N TYR A 516 -8.67 -1.23 29.23
CA TYR A 516 -8.97 -0.89 27.84
C TYR A 516 -8.60 -2.06 26.95
N LEU A 517 -9.61 -2.74 26.41
CA LEU A 517 -9.40 -3.75 25.39
C LEU A 517 -9.17 -3.04 24.06
N VAL A 518 -7.96 -3.18 23.52
CA VAL A 518 -7.56 -2.68 22.21
C VAL A 518 -7.64 -3.83 21.21
N LEU A 519 -8.31 -3.58 20.08
CA LEU A 519 -8.30 -4.44 18.91
C LEU A 519 -7.55 -3.71 17.80
N SER A 520 -6.42 -4.26 17.36
CA SER A 520 -5.52 -3.67 16.37
C SER A 520 -6.06 -3.71 14.93
N ASP A 521 -7.38 -3.58 14.75
CA ASP A 521 -8.05 -3.43 13.46
C ASP A 521 -8.46 -1.98 13.22
N ALA A 522 -8.41 -1.56 11.96
CA ALA A 522 -8.71 -0.19 11.58
C ALA A 522 -10.13 0.23 12.03
N TYR A 523 -10.23 1.33 12.77
CA TYR A 523 -11.49 1.97 13.14
C TYR A 523 -12.19 2.52 11.88
N PHE A 524 -13.49 2.26 11.79
CA PHE A 524 -14.32 2.78 10.71
C PHE A 524 -15.77 2.97 11.20
N PRO A 525 -16.47 4.04 10.82
CA PRO A 525 -17.87 4.23 11.21
C PRO A 525 -18.77 3.09 10.73
N GLY A 526 -19.56 2.52 11.63
CA GLY A 526 -20.47 1.38 11.38
C GLY A 526 -20.12 0.12 12.17
N TRP A 527 -18.91 0.04 12.75
CA TRP A 527 -18.62 -0.98 13.75
C TRP A 527 -19.41 -0.71 15.04
N GLN A 528 -19.92 -1.77 15.65
CA GLN A 528 -20.58 -1.81 16.94
C GLN A 528 -19.89 -2.84 17.82
N ALA A 529 -19.92 -2.65 19.14
CA ALA A 529 -19.37 -3.60 20.09
C ALA A 529 -20.38 -3.94 21.17
N THR A 530 -20.33 -5.18 21.65
CA THR A 530 -21.07 -5.65 22.83
C THR A 530 -20.16 -6.36 23.81
N ILE A 531 -20.41 -6.18 25.11
CA ILE A 531 -19.84 -6.97 26.21
C ILE A 531 -20.99 -7.77 26.82
N ASP A 532 -20.91 -9.10 26.81
CA ASP A 532 -21.97 -9.99 27.31
C ASP A 532 -23.37 -9.64 26.74
N ALA A 533 -23.40 -9.34 25.44
CA ALA A 533 -24.56 -8.89 24.66
C ALA A 533 -25.11 -7.49 24.99
N GLU A 534 -24.48 -6.73 25.89
CA GLU A 534 -24.81 -5.33 26.14
C GLU A 534 -23.97 -4.38 25.28
N ALA A 535 -24.61 -3.40 24.63
CA ALA A 535 -23.92 -2.50 23.70
C ALA A 535 -23.00 -1.51 24.43
N VAL A 536 -21.78 -1.37 23.92
CA VAL A 536 -20.76 -0.43 24.43
C VAL A 536 -20.19 0.45 23.32
N PRO A 537 -19.79 1.69 23.63
CA PRO A 537 -19.18 2.56 22.64
C PRO A 537 -17.78 2.06 22.24
N ILE A 538 -17.51 2.07 20.93
CA ILE A 538 -16.15 1.88 20.39
C ILE A 538 -15.47 3.25 20.32
N ILE A 539 -14.27 3.33 20.86
CA ILE A 539 -13.41 4.51 20.82
C ILE A 539 -12.27 4.27 19.84
N ARG A 540 -11.91 5.27 19.04
CA ARG A 540 -10.74 5.20 18.16
C ARG A 540 -9.47 5.30 19.00
N ALA A 541 -8.57 4.34 18.85
CA ALA A 541 -7.38 4.16 19.67
C ALA A 541 -6.09 4.24 18.83
N ASN A 542 -5.00 4.73 19.42
CA ASN A 542 -3.64 4.74 18.84
C ASN A 542 -3.65 5.19 17.37
N SER A 543 -4.27 6.34 17.10
CA SER A 543 -4.61 6.84 15.76
C SER A 543 -5.67 6.02 15.03
N MET A 544 -5.45 4.75 14.72
CA MET A 544 -6.28 4.03 13.74
C MET A 544 -7.01 2.78 14.26
N PHE A 545 -6.78 2.33 15.48
CA PHE A 545 -7.34 1.08 16.02
C PHE A 545 -8.66 1.28 16.76
N LYS A 546 -9.26 0.18 17.22
CA LYS A 546 -10.49 0.19 18.03
C LYS A 546 -10.14 -0.09 19.49
N ALA A 547 -10.84 0.56 20.41
CA ALA A 547 -10.81 0.20 21.82
C ALA A 547 -12.21 0.25 22.44
N ILE A 548 -12.42 -0.55 23.48
CA ILE A 548 -13.58 -0.47 24.37
C ILE A 548 -13.10 -0.47 25.83
N MET A 549 -13.92 0.08 26.71
CA MET A 549 -13.71 -0.04 28.15
C MET A 549 -14.29 -1.38 28.64
N LEU A 550 -13.44 -2.20 29.24
CA LEU A 550 -13.79 -3.50 29.79
C LEU A 550 -13.98 -3.39 31.31
N PRO A 551 -15.13 -3.82 31.87
CA PRO A 551 -15.30 -3.90 33.31
C PRO A 551 -14.46 -5.05 33.92
N PRO A 552 -14.29 -5.05 35.26
CA PRO A 552 -13.65 -6.17 35.97
C PRO A 552 -14.42 -7.48 35.79
N GLY A 553 -13.72 -8.55 35.40
CA GLY A 553 -14.30 -9.88 35.22
C GLY A 553 -13.78 -10.60 33.98
N GLU A 554 -14.51 -11.66 33.62
CA GLU A 554 -14.36 -12.41 32.37
C GLU A 554 -15.60 -12.15 31.52
N HIS A 555 -15.38 -11.79 30.26
CA HIS A 555 -16.41 -11.26 29.38
C HIS A 555 -16.26 -11.78 27.95
N ASP A 556 -17.39 -11.97 27.29
CA ASP A 556 -17.44 -12.21 25.86
C ASP A 556 -17.68 -10.89 25.12
N VAL A 557 -16.68 -10.47 24.36
CA VAL A 557 -16.70 -9.24 23.59
C VAL A 557 -16.92 -9.56 22.12
N VAL A 558 -17.87 -8.88 21.49
CA VAL A 558 -18.16 -9.02 20.06
C VAL A 558 -18.06 -7.67 19.39
N PHE A 559 -17.24 -7.55 18.35
CA PHE A 559 -17.23 -6.44 17.40
C PHE A 559 -17.96 -6.88 16.14
N GLU A 560 -18.92 -6.09 15.65
CA GLU A 560 -19.69 -6.39 14.44
C GLU A 560 -19.83 -5.16 13.55
N PHE A 561 -19.62 -5.32 12.24
CA PHE A 561 -19.76 -4.24 11.27
C PHE A 561 -21.17 -4.20 10.68
N VAL A 562 -21.90 -3.13 10.98
CA VAL A 562 -23.22 -2.85 10.41
C VAL A 562 -23.13 -1.59 9.55
N PRO A 563 -23.22 -1.69 8.20
CA PRO A 563 -23.02 -0.54 7.34
C PRO A 563 -24.07 0.56 7.57
N SER A 564 -23.61 1.74 7.96
CA SER A 564 -24.47 2.89 8.30
C SER A 564 -25.26 3.47 7.13
N TRP A 565 -24.90 3.11 5.88
CA TRP A 565 -25.51 3.58 4.64
C TRP A 565 -26.55 2.63 4.03
N LEU A 566 -26.92 1.56 4.73
CA LEU A 566 -27.93 0.60 4.24
C LEU A 566 -29.27 1.28 3.87
N TRP A 567 -29.62 2.38 4.54
CA TRP A 567 -30.80 3.20 4.23
C TRP A 567 -30.75 3.87 2.84
N ALA A 568 -29.57 4.07 2.25
CA ALA A 568 -29.42 4.71 0.95
C ALA A 568 -29.80 3.78 -0.22
N LEU A 569 -29.74 2.46 -0.01
CA LEU A 569 -30.13 1.48 -1.02
C LEU A 569 -31.61 1.59 -1.45
N PRO A 570 -32.60 1.56 -0.52
CA PRO A 570 -33.99 1.73 -0.91
C PRO A 570 -34.26 3.11 -1.51
N PHE A 571 -33.58 4.16 -1.02
CA PHE A 571 -33.69 5.51 -1.61
C PHE A 571 -33.20 5.54 -3.08
N GLY A 572 -32.04 4.95 -3.35
CA GLY A 572 -31.50 4.83 -4.71
C GLY A 572 -32.43 4.03 -5.63
N ALA A 573 -33.01 2.94 -5.13
CA ALA A 573 -33.99 2.14 -5.87
C ALA A 573 -35.26 2.95 -6.21
N ILE A 574 -35.78 3.73 -5.27
CA ILE A 574 -36.93 4.63 -5.49
C ILE A 574 -36.60 5.66 -6.58
N CYS A 575 -35.42 6.29 -6.53
CA CYS A 575 -34.98 7.25 -7.55
C CYS A 575 -34.88 6.61 -8.95
N TRP A 576 -34.41 5.37 -9.06
CA TRP A 576 -34.39 4.63 -10.32
C TRP A 576 -35.78 4.35 -10.85
N VAL A 577 -36.70 3.90 -9.99
CA VAL A 577 -38.10 3.66 -10.37
C VAL A 577 -38.77 4.94 -10.85
N ILE A 578 -38.58 6.06 -10.14
CA ILE A 578 -39.11 7.37 -10.56
C ILE A 578 -38.53 7.78 -11.91
N SER A 579 -37.21 7.65 -12.10
CA SER A 579 -36.55 8.01 -13.36
C SER A 579 -37.05 7.16 -14.53
N LEU A 580 -37.26 5.87 -14.31
CA LEU A 580 -37.84 4.96 -15.30
C LEU A 580 -39.29 5.35 -15.63
N LEU A 581 -40.11 5.65 -14.63
CA LEU A 581 -41.48 6.11 -14.84
C LEU A 581 -41.53 7.42 -15.63
N LEU A 582 -40.67 8.38 -15.30
CA LEU A 582 -40.56 9.64 -16.04
C LEU A 582 -40.10 9.42 -17.48
N ALA A 583 -39.14 8.52 -17.72
CA ALA A 583 -38.70 8.15 -19.06
C ALA A 583 -39.82 7.48 -19.86
N LEU A 584 -40.59 6.57 -19.24
CA LEU A 584 -41.74 5.92 -19.87
C LEU A 584 -42.85 6.92 -20.18
N ILE A 585 -43.15 7.87 -19.29
CA ILE A 585 -44.10 8.96 -19.53
C ILE A 585 -43.62 9.84 -20.67
N PHE A 586 -42.33 10.21 -20.69
CA PHE A 586 -41.74 11.00 -21.78
C PHE A 586 -41.85 10.26 -23.13
N LEU A 587 -41.50 8.98 -23.17
CA LEU A 587 -41.64 8.16 -24.37
C LEU A 587 -43.10 8.05 -24.80
N TRP A 588 -44.03 7.81 -23.87
CA TRP A 588 -45.46 7.72 -24.16
C TRP A 588 -46.04 9.04 -24.70
N THR A 589 -45.71 10.18 -24.09
CA THR A 589 -46.15 11.51 -24.57
C THR A 589 -45.51 11.90 -25.90
N SER A 590 -44.26 11.48 -26.15
CA SER A 590 -43.59 11.71 -27.44
C SER A 590 -44.16 10.83 -28.56
N ALA A 591 -44.61 9.62 -28.24
CA ALA A 591 -45.26 8.70 -29.18
C ALA A 591 -46.73 9.08 -29.43
N ASN A 592 -47.40 9.69 -28.44
CA ASN A 592 -48.78 10.16 -28.51
C ASN A 592 -48.84 11.67 -28.23
N PRO A 593 -48.40 12.52 -29.18
CA PRO A 593 -48.51 13.96 -29.01
C PRO A 593 -49.99 14.34 -28.86
N VAL A 594 -50.34 14.96 -27.74
CA VAL A 594 -51.67 15.51 -27.52
C VAL A 594 -51.85 16.65 -28.53
N GLU A 595 -52.76 16.49 -29.49
CA GLU A 595 -53.12 17.59 -30.39
C GLU A 595 -53.61 18.77 -29.53
N PRO A 596 -53.07 19.99 -29.72
CA PRO A 596 -53.57 21.15 -28.99
C PRO A 596 -55.06 21.28 -29.31
N ALA A 597 -55.89 21.31 -28.25
CA ALA A 597 -57.32 21.52 -28.38
C ALA A 597 -57.54 22.74 -29.28
N SER A 598 -58.14 22.52 -30.44
CA SER A 598 -58.55 23.56 -31.36
C SER A 598 -59.65 24.38 -30.70
N GLY A 599 -59.24 25.34 -29.88
CA GLY A 599 -60.10 26.40 -29.40
C GLY A 599 -60.59 27.17 -30.62
N SER A 600 -61.82 26.89 -31.03
CA SER A 600 -62.59 27.74 -31.92
C SER A 600 -62.64 29.13 -31.31
N VAL A 601 -61.75 30.01 -31.75
CA VAL A 601 -61.90 31.45 -31.53
C VAL A 601 -63.14 31.84 -32.34
N ASN A 602 -64.29 31.86 -31.68
CA ASN A 602 -65.49 32.51 -32.19
C ASN A 602 -65.22 34.01 -32.22
N THR A 603 -64.83 34.52 -33.38
CA THR A 603 -64.94 35.95 -33.70
C THR A 603 -66.41 36.27 -33.95
N ARG A 604 -67.02 37.02 -33.02
CA ARG A 604 -68.19 37.84 -33.29
C ARG A 604 -67.90 39.27 -32.89
#